data_AF-A0A0B5D6P0-F1
#
_entry.id   AF-A0A0B5D6P0-F1
#
_cell.length_a   1.000
_cell.length_b   1.000
_cell.length_c   1.000
_cell.angle_alpha   90.00
_cell.angle_beta   90.00
_cell.angle_gamma   90.00
#
_symmetry.space_group_name_H-M   'P 1'
#
loop_
_entity.id
_entity.type
_entity.pdbx_description
1 polymer ?
#
loop_
_entity_poly.entity_id
_entity_poly.type
_entity_poly.pdbx_seq_one_letter_code
_entity_poly.pdbx_strand_id
1 'polypeptide(L)'
;INEMILSDLEIDGKMRKTLVHFDRNGFGYTLDRETGELLVAEKFDPAVNWASHVDMKTGRPQVVARYSTAQQGEDVNTTNICPAALGSKDQQPAAFSPKTKLFYVPTNHV
;
A
#
# COMPACT_ATOMS: atom_id res chain seq x y z
N ILE A 1 -9.13 -8.94 -5.42
CA ILE A 1 -7.90 -9.78 -5.33
C ILE A 1 -7.16 -9.43 -4.05
N ASN A 2 -7.06 -8.16 -3.65
CA ASN A 2 -6.78 -7.80 -2.26
C ASN A 2 -8.06 -7.27 -1.59
N GLU A 3 -8.21 -7.56 -0.31
CA GLU A 3 -9.37 -7.27 0.53
C GLU A 3 -9.44 -5.80 0.97
N MET A 4 -10.63 -5.39 1.42
CA MET A 4 -10.89 -4.09 2.03
C MET A 4 -11.38 -4.32 3.46
N ILE A 5 -10.52 -4.07 4.45
CA ILE A 5 -10.87 -4.31 5.86
C ILE A 5 -11.52 -3.04 6.41
N LEU A 6 -12.78 -3.14 6.83
CA LEU A 6 -13.46 -2.03 7.48
C LEU A 6 -13.16 -2.03 8.98
N SER A 7 -12.72 -0.88 9.49
CA SER A 7 -12.38 -0.70 10.90
C SER A 7 -12.69 0.72 11.35
N ASP A 8 -12.96 0.90 12.64
CA ASP A 8 -13.01 2.24 13.24
C ASP A 8 -11.69 2.46 13.99
N LEU A 9 -10.93 3.46 13.55
CA LEU A 9 -9.56 3.75 14.00
C LEU A 9 -9.44 5.20 14.43
N GLU A 10 -8.63 5.45 15.46
CA GLU A 10 -8.27 6.82 15.85
C GLU A 10 -7.13 7.32 14.95
N ILE A 11 -7.38 8.42 14.22
CA ILE A 11 -6.41 9.05 13.33
C ILE A 11 -6.44 10.55 13.65
N ASP A 12 -5.27 11.11 13.94
CA ASP A 12 -5.09 12.52 14.35
C ASP A 12 -6.03 12.93 15.51
N GLY A 13 -6.19 12.04 16.50
CA GLY A 13 -7.02 12.26 17.68
C GLY A 13 -8.53 12.20 17.43
N LYS A 14 -8.98 11.74 16.25
CA LYS A 14 -10.40 11.60 15.90
C LYS A 14 -10.71 10.17 15.52
N MET A 15 -11.84 9.65 16.00
CA MET A 15 -12.33 8.36 15.55
C MET A 15 -12.85 8.46 14.12
N ARG A 16 -12.29 7.66 13.21
CA ARG A 16 -12.61 7.64 11.79
C ARG A 16 -13.19 6.29 11.40
N LYS A 17 -14.19 6.34 10.52
CA LYS A 17 -14.75 5.17 9.86
C LYS A 17 -13.86 4.82 8.68
N THR A 18 -12.95 3.86 8.88
CA THR A 18 -11.90 3.57 7.90
C THR A 18 -12.18 2.33 7.05
N LEU A 19 -11.54 2.32 5.88
CA LEU A 19 -11.26 1.17 5.05
C LEU A 19 -9.73 1.07 4.93
N VAL A 20 -9.16 -0.10 5.23
CA VAL A 20 -7.72 -0.38 5.16
C VAL A 20 -7.44 -1.43 4.10
N HIS A 21 -6.44 -1.16 3.28
CA HIS A 21 -6.06 -1.97 2.13
C HIS A 21 -4.55 -2.10 2.00
N PHE A 22 -4.04 -3.33 2.04
CA PHE A 22 -2.63 -3.62 1.77
C PHE A 22 -2.49 -4.04 0.32
N ASP A 23 -2.01 -3.15 -0.54
CA ASP A 23 -1.96 -3.40 -1.97
C ASP A 23 -0.74 -4.25 -2.37
N ARG A 24 -0.86 -4.89 -3.54
CA ARG A 24 0.25 -5.56 -4.23
C ARG A 24 1.48 -4.66 -4.35
N ASN A 25 1.30 -3.37 -4.58
CA ASN A 25 2.39 -2.43 -4.79
C ASN A 25 3.24 -2.15 -3.53
N GLY A 26 2.90 -2.73 -2.38
CA GLY A 26 3.67 -2.63 -1.14
C GLY A 26 3.34 -1.42 -0.27
N PHE A 27 2.35 -0.62 -0.66
CA PHE A 27 1.77 0.43 0.17
C PHE A 27 0.49 -0.06 0.86
N GLY A 28 0.35 0.33 2.12
CA GLY A 28 -0.86 0.20 2.93
C GLY A 28 -1.62 1.51 2.87
N TYR A 29 -2.88 1.43 2.50
CA TYR A 29 -3.77 2.57 2.34
C TYR A 29 -4.85 2.53 3.41
N THR A 30 -5.03 3.65 4.11
CA THR A 30 -6.18 3.87 4.99
C THR A 30 -6.97 5.04 4.43
N LEU A 31 -8.25 4.80 4.16
CA LEU A 31 -9.18 5.80 3.65
C LEU A 31 -10.34 5.97 4.62
N ASP A 32 -10.94 7.16 4.63
CA ASP A 32 -12.29 7.33 5.17
C ASP A 32 -13.27 6.61 4.25
N ARG A 33 -14.01 5.63 4.77
CA ARG A 33 -14.88 4.79 3.95
C ARG A 33 -16.17 5.47 3.52
N GLU A 34 -16.51 6.63 4.11
CA GLU A 34 -17.71 7.39 3.75
C GLU A 34 -17.40 8.46 2.70
N THR A 35 -16.21 9.07 2.75
CA THR A 35 -15.84 10.19 1.85
C THR A 35 -14.82 9.82 0.78
N GLY A 36 -14.07 8.74 0.97
CA GLY A 36 -12.93 8.39 0.11
C GLY A 36 -11.67 9.24 0.37
N GLU A 37 -11.66 10.06 1.43
CA GLU A 37 -10.47 10.83 1.84
C GLU A 37 -9.29 9.88 2.13
N LEU A 38 -8.14 10.15 1.55
CA LEU A 38 -6.91 9.41 1.83
C LEU A 38 -6.30 9.88 3.16
N LEU A 39 -6.19 8.96 4.12
CA LEU A 39 -5.71 9.26 5.48
C LEU A 39 -4.27 8.82 5.69
N VAL A 40 -3.90 7.64 5.18
CA VAL A 40 -2.54 7.07 5.28
C VAL A 40 -2.21 6.37 3.98
N ALA A 41 -0.96 6.51 3.51
CA ALA A 41 -0.42 5.77 2.37
C ALA A 41 1.08 5.52 2.57
N GLU A 42 1.40 4.44 3.27
CA GLU A 42 2.77 4.15 3.71
C GLU A 42 3.24 2.77 3.24
N LYS A 43 4.55 2.60 3.07
CA LYS A 43 5.12 1.29 2.77
C LYS A 43 4.94 0.37 3.96
N PHE A 44 4.35 -0.81 3.75
CA PHE A 44 4.31 -1.86 4.79
C PHE A 44 5.46 -2.86 4.66
N ASP A 45 6.22 -2.79 3.57
CA ASP A 45 7.46 -3.52 3.34
C ASP A 45 8.57 -2.51 2.97
N PRO A 46 9.67 -2.42 3.75
CA PRO A 46 10.73 -1.46 3.51
C PRO A 46 11.51 -1.70 2.20
N ALA A 47 11.43 -2.90 1.60
CA ALA A 47 12.12 -3.20 0.34
C ALA A 47 11.51 -2.46 -0.86
N VAL A 48 10.25 -2.01 -0.76
CA VAL A 48 9.50 -1.35 -1.83
C VAL A 48 10.26 -0.13 -2.36
N ASN A 49 10.54 -0.10 -3.66
CA ASN A 49 11.41 0.91 -4.26
C ASN A 49 10.85 1.58 -5.53
N TRP A 50 9.79 1.03 -6.15
CA TRP A 50 9.22 1.57 -7.40
C TRP A 50 8.67 3.00 -7.26
N ALA A 51 8.23 3.37 -6.06
CA ALA A 51 7.82 4.72 -5.69
C ALA A 51 8.51 5.15 -4.39
N SER A 52 8.78 6.45 -4.28
CA SER A 52 9.40 7.03 -3.08
C SER A 52 8.38 7.16 -1.93
N HIS A 53 7.22 7.72 -2.23
CA HIS A 53 6.08 7.91 -1.33
C HIS A 53 4.80 8.10 -2.16
N VAL A 54 3.64 8.16 -1.49
CA VAL A 54 2.39 8.66 -2.07
C VAL A 54 2.24 10.13 -1.67
N ASP A 55 2.06 11.01 -2.66
CA ASP A 55 1.77 12.42 -2.40
C ASP A 55 0.34 12.54 -1.84
N MET A 56 0.22 12.91 -0.56
CA MET A 56 -1.07 12.95 0.14
C MET A 56 -2.02 14.04 -0.35
N LYS A 57 -1.53 15.04 -1.10
CA LYS A 57 -2.37 16.10 -1.67
C LYS A 57 -3.05 15.65 -2.96
N THR A 58 -2.33 14.89 -3.78
CA THR A 58 -2.79 14.42 -5.09
C THR A 58 -3.29 12.97 -5.07
N GLY A 59 -2.93 12.20 -4.04
CA GLY A 59 -3.17 10.76 -3.94
C GLY A 59 -2.30 9.92 -4.90
N ARG A 60 -1.27 10.52 -5.52
CA ARG A 60 -0.48 9.84 -6.56
C ARG A 60 0.86 9.33 -6.02
N PRO A 61 1.26 8.10 -6.35
CA PRO A 61 2.59 7.60 -6.02
C PRO A 61 3.66 8.33 -6.84
N GLN A 62 4.72 8.78 -6.17
CA GLN A 62 5.86 9.42 -6.82
C GLN A 62 6.85 8.35 -7.30
N VAL A 63 6.69 7.97 -8.57
CA VAL A 63 7.46 6.91 -9.24
C VAL A 63 8.95 7.26 -9.28
N VAL A 64 9.79 6.29 -8.93
CA VAL A 64 11.24 6.40 -9.05
C VAL A 64 11.65 5.95 -10.45
N ALA A 65 12.14 6.88 -11.27
CA ALA A 65 12.48 6.67 -12.68
C ALA A 65 13.35 5.41 -12.94
N ARG A 66 14.32 5.14 -12.06
CA ARG A 66 15.21 3.97 -12.12
C ARG A 66 14.46 2.63 -12.18
N TYR A 67 13.30 2.54 -11.54
CA TYR A 67 12.51 1.31 -11.42
C TYR A 67 11.26 1.32 -12.32
N SER A 68 11.06 2.35 -13.14
CA SER A 68 9.90 2.48 -14.02
C SER A 68 10.17 1.81 -15.37
N THR A 69 9.52 0.67 -15.62
CA THR A 69 9.62 -0.05 -16.91
C THR A 69 9.24 0.82 -18.09
N ALA A 70 8.20 1.65 -17.96
CA ALA A 70 7.76 2.58 -19.00
C ALA A 70 8.81 3.65 -19.33
N GLN A 71 9.56 4.15 -18.33
CA GLN A 71 10.61 5.14 -18.57
C GLN A 71 11.92 4.53 -19.08
N GLN A 72 12.18 3.25 -18.75
CA GLN A 72 13.30 2.51 -19.33
C GLN A 72 13.05 2.14 -20.80
N GLY A 73 11.79 1.92 -21.18
CA GLY A 73 11.37 1.64 -22.56
C GLY A 73 11.09 0.16 -22.81
N GLU A 74 10.46 -0.11 -23.95
CA GLU A 74 10.23 -1.47 -24.46
C GLU A 74 11.57 -2.15 -24.77
N ASP A 75 11.61 -3.49 -24.68
CA ASP A 75 12.81 -4.32 -24.90
C ASP A 75 14.00 -4.00 -23.98
N VAL A 76 13.79 -3.24 -22.90
CA VAL A 76 14.80 -2.94 -21.86
C VAL A 76 14.47 -3.67 -20.56
N ASN A 77 15.44 -4.43 -20.04
CA ASN A 77 15.27 -5.11 -18.75
C ASN A 77 15.50 -4.14 -17.59
N THR A 78 14.43 -3.79 -16.87
CA THR A 78 14.53 -3.02 -15.62
C THR A 78 14.77 -3.97 -14.45
N THR A 79 15.87 -3.80 -13.73
CA THR A 79 16.33 -4.76 -12.72
C THR A 79 16.12 -4.25 -11.29
N ASN A 80 16.04 -5.18 -10.33
CA ASN A 80 15.95 -4.91 -8.89
C ASN A 80 14.73 -4.08 -8.48
N ILE A 81 13.62 -4.19 -9.21
CA ILE A 81 12.34 -3.57 -8.82
C ILE A 81 11.77 -4.38 -7.65
N CYS A 82 11.34 -3.67 -6.60
CA CYS A 82 10.60 -4.24 -5.50
C CYS A 82 9.26 -3.48 -5.32
N PRO A 83 8.13 -4.20 -5.18
CA PRO A 83 8.02 -5.67 -5.19
C PRO A 83 8.07 -6.27 -6.60
N ALA A 84 8.20 -7.60 -6.68
CA ALA A 84 7.92 -8.35 -7.91
C ALA A 84 6.44 -8.22 -8.32
N ALA A 85 6.06 -8.72 -9.51
CA ALA A 85 4.68 -8.58 -10.03
C ALA A 85 3.59 -9.23 -9.14
N LEU A 86 3.98 -10.26 -8.37
CA LEU A 86 3.14 -10.90 -7.34
C LEU A 86 2.91 -10.01 -6.10
N GLY A 87 3.63 -8.90 -5.98
CA GLY A 87 3.47 -7.88 -4.95
C GLY A 87 4.00 -8.25 -3.56
N SER A 88 4.10 -7.26 -2.66
CA SER A 88 4.41 -7.52 -1.24
C SER A 88 3.26 -8.25 -0.53
N LYS A 89 2.06 -8.29 -1.14
CA LYS A 89 0.91 -9.13 -0.76
C LYS A 89 0.08 -9.45 -2.01
N ASP A 90 -0.41 -10.68 -2.14
CA ASP A 90 -1.35 -11.07 -3.19
C ASP A 90 -2.73 -11.37 -2.59
N GLN A 91 -3.39 -12.48 -2.99
CA GLN A 91 -4.75 -12.81 -2.58
C GLN A 91 -4.94 -13.11 -1.09
N GLN A 92 -3.86 -13.42 -0.36
CA GLN A 92 -3.95 -13.83 1.04
C GLN A 92 -4.51 -12.68 1.90
N PRO A 93 -5.62 -12.89 2.64
CA PRO A 93 -6.25 -11.82 3.40
C PRO A 93 -5.48 -11.49 4.68
N ALA A 94 -5.36 -10.22 5.02
CA ALA A 94 -4.94 -9.77 6.33
C ALA A 94 -6.07 -9.91 7.36
N ALA A 95 -5.70 -9.93 8.65
CA ALA A 95 -6.65 -9.95 9.77
C ALA A 95 -6.50 -8.68 10.61
N PHE A 96 -7.61 -8.16 11.15
CA PHE A 96 -7.61 -7.04 12.09
C PHE A 96 -8.06 -7.48 13.48
N SER A 97 -7.35 -7.04 14.51
CA SER A 97 -7.74 -7.25 15.91
C SER A 97 -8.24 -5.95 16.54
N PRO A 98 -9.54 -5.83 16.85
CA PRO A 98 -10.09 -4.65 17.51
C PRO A 98 -9.52 -4.39 18.91
N LYS A 99 -8.92 -5.41 19.54
CA LYS A 99 -8.30 -5.33 20.87
C LYS A 99 -6.93 -4.68 20.82
N THR A 100 -6.09 -5.09 19.88
CA THR A 100 -4.73 -4.55 19.72
C THR A 100 -4.66 -3.37 18.77
N LYS A 101 -5.72 -3.14 17.98
CA LYS A 101 -5.77 -2.17 16.88
C LYS A 101 -4.70 -2.41 15.80
N LEU A 102 -4.23 -3.65 15.68
CA LEU A 102 -3.22 -4.06 14.70
C LEU A 102 -3.83 -4.87 13.55
N PHE A 103 -3.21 -4.71 12.39
CA PHE A 103 -3.39 -5.56 11.22
C PHE A 103 -2.26 -6.58 11.15
N TYR A 104 -2.61 -7.83 10.87
CA TYR A 104 -1.69 -8.94 10.68
C TYR A 104 -1.71 -9.31 9.19
N VAL A 105 -0.63 -8.96 8.49
CA VAL A 105 -0.57 -9.00 7.03
C VAL A 105 0.36 -10.14 6.60
N PRO A 106 -0.15 -11.16 5.88
CA PRO A 106 0.70 -12.22 5.33
C PRO A 106 1.43 -11.73 4.07
N THR A 107 2.69 -11.32 4.22
CA THR A 107 3.52 -10.69 3.19
C THR A 107 4.33 -11.68 2.35
N ASN A 108 4.61 -11.31 1.10
CA ASN A 108 5.56 -12.01 0.21
C ASN A 108 6.92 -11.28 0.23
N HIS A 109 8.02 -12.03 0.32
CA HIS A 109 9.39 -11.50 0.16
C HIS A 109 10.13 -12.40 -0.83
N VAL A 110 10.09 -12.01 -2.11
CA VAL A 110 10.53 -12.83 -3.24
C VAL A 110 11.45 -12.04 -4.16
#